data_AF-A0A662M0F5-F1
#
_entry.id   AF-A0A662M0F5-F1
#
_cell.length_a   1.000
_cell.length_b   1.000
_cell.length_c   1.000
_cell.angle_alpha   90.00
_cell.angle_beta   90.00
_cell.angle_gamma   90.00
#
_symmetry.space_group_name_H-M   'P 1'
#
loop_
_entity.id
_entity.type
_entity.pdbx_description
1 polymer ?
#
loop_
_entity_poly.entity_id
_entity_poly.type
_entity_poly.pdbx_seq_one_letter_code
_entity_poly.pdbx_strand_id
1 'polypeptide(L)' 'MQTIEFESRLQNGIINIPSVYQHWQEGKKVKVIILKQDEDTDPMPMTNLSQYAGVISLKEDPLNFQRKIRDEWA' A
#
# COMPACT_ATOMS: atom_id res chain seq x y z
N MET A 1 1.32 1.24 19.31
CA MET A 1 1.21 0.14 18.33
C MET A 1 2.60 -0.46 18.18
N GLN A 2 2.76 -1.78 18.27
CA GLN A 2 4.06 -2.45 18.14
C GLN A 2 4.03 -3.39 16.94
N THR A 3 5.11 -3.43 16.19
CA THR A 3 5.29 -4.26 14.99
C THR A 3 6.64 -4.94 15.07
N ILE A 4 6.72 -6.17 14.57
CA ILE A 4 7.98 -6.89 14.35
C ILE A 4 8.16 -7.09 12.86
N GLU A 5 9.41 -7.02 12.41
CA GLU A 5 9.80 -7.25 11.02
C GLU A 5 10.84 -8.38 11.02
N PHE A 6 10.67 -9.34 10.13
CA PHE A 6 11.59 -10.45 9.94
C PHE A 6 11.46 -11.02 8.52
N GLU A 7 12.53 -11.62 8.04
CA GLU A 7 12.52 -12.39 6.81
C GLU A 7 12.21 -13.86 7.12
N SER A 8 11.36 -14.48 6.31
CA SER A 8 11.04 -15.90 6.42
C SER A 8 10.61 -16.45 5.07
N ARG A 9 10.61 -17.77 4.94
CA ARG A 9 10.18 -18.46 3.72
C ARG A 9 8.73 -18.88 3.86
N LEU A 10 7.93 -18.56 2.84
CA LEU A 10 6.59 -19.12 2.69
C LEU A 10 6.70 -20.55 2.14
N GLN A 11 6.28 -21.55 2.91
CA GLN A 11 6.29 -22.96 2.50
C GLN A 11 4.90 -23.55 2.74
N ASN A 12 4.28 -24.08 1.68
CA ASN A 12 2.93 -24.66 1.75
C ASN A 12 1.88 -23.72 2.39
N GLY A 13 1.99 -22.41 2.13
CA GLY A 13 1.10 -21.40 2.70
C GLY A 13 1.38 -21.05 4.17
N ILE A 14 2.46 -21.57 4.76
CA ILE A 14 2.84 -21.34 6.16
C ILE A 14 4.08 -20.42 6.20
N ILE A 15 4.00 -19.38 7.03
CA ILE A 15 5.13 -18.52 7.39
C ILE A 15 5.52 -18.87 8.82
N ASN A 16 6.76 -19.33 9.01
CA ASN A 16 7.27 -19.61 10.34
C ASN A 16 7.79 -18.31 10.99
N ILE A 17 7.24 -17.98 12.16
CA ILE A 17 7.70 -16.86 12.98
C ILE A 17 9.00 -17.30 13.70
N PRO A 18 10.07 -16.48 13.68
CA PRO A 18 11.30 -16.79 14.41
C PRO A 18 11.05 -17.04 15.90
N SER A 19 11.77 -18.00 16.49
CA SER A 19 11.60 -18.41 17.89
C SER A 19 11.77 -17.26 18.90
N VAL A 20 12.59 -16.27 18.56
CA VAL A 20 12.78 -15.03 19.34
C VAL A 20 11.47 -14.28 19.58
N TYR A 21 10.48 -14.45 18.69
CA TYR A 21 9.16 -13.81 18.77
C TYR A 21 8.02 -14.77 19.07
N GLN A 22 8.30 -16.03 19.44
CA GLN A 22 7.26 -17.05 19.62
C GLN A 22 6.23 -16.70 20.71
N HIS A 23 6.66 -15.97 21.75
CA HIS A 23 5.79 -15.49 22.83
C HIS A 23 5.28 -14.05 22.60
N TRP A 24 5.62 -13.43 21.47
CA TRP A 24 5.19 -12.07 21.18
C TRP A 24 3.70 -12.05 20.86
N GLN A 25 2.93 -11.35 21.69
CA GLN A 25 1.47 -11.28 21.62
C GLN A 25 0.77 -12.65 21.68
N GLU A 26 1.32 -13.59 22.46
CA GLU A 26 0.72 -14.90 22.69
C GLU A 26 -0.75 -14.79 23.14
N GLY A 27 -1.62 -15.61 22.54
CA GLY A 27 -3.06 -15.62 22.81
C GLY A 27 -3.85 -14.45 22.23
N LYS A 28 -3.22 -13.53 21.48
CA LYS A 28 -3.89 -12.36 20.89
C LYS A 28 -4.00 -12.47 19.37
N LYS A 29 -5.00 -11.76 18.81
CA LYS A 29 -5.12 -11.59 17.36
C LYS A 29 -4.04 -10.63 16.86
N VAL A 30 -3.36 -11.02 15.80
CA VAL A 30 -2.34 -10.21 15.13
C VAL A 30 -2.74 -9.91 13.69
N LYS A 31 -2.24 -8.80 13.15
CA LYS A 31 -2.33 -8.47 11.72
C LYS A 31 -0.95 -8.70 11.12
N VAL A 32 -0.89 -9.34 9.96
CA VAL A 32 0.36 -9.66 9.25
C VAL A 32 0.38 -8.89 7.95
N ILE A 33 1.52 -8.26 7.64
CA ILE A 33 1.79 -7.59 6.37
C ILE A 33 2.87 -8.41 5.67
N ILE A 34 2.62 -8.83 4.43
CA ILE A 34 3.58 -9.57 3.61
C ILE A 34 4.08 -8.60 2.53
N LEU A 35 5.37 -8.34 2.56
CA LEU A 35 6.06 -7.57 1.52
C LEU A 35 6.55 -8.57 0.46
N LYS A 36 6.01 -8.46 -0.75
CA LYS A 36 6.53 -9.19 -1.92
C LYS A 36 7.49 -8.26 -2.64
N GLN A 37 8.73 -8.70 -2.82
CA GLN A 37 9.63 -8.05 -3.77
C GLN A 37 9.14 -8.43 -5.16
N ASP A 38 8.73 -7.45 -5.95
CA ASP A 38 8.37 -7.69 -7.35
C ASP A 38 9.64 -8.05 -8.11
N GLU A 39 9.96 -9.35 -8.20
CA GLU A 39 11.15 -9.81 -8.93
C GLU A 39 11.03 -9.62 -10.45
N ASP A 40 9.83 -9.48 -10.99
CA ASP A 40 9.60 -9.12 -12.40
C ASP A 40 8.22 -8.47 -12.50
N THR A 41 8.12 -7.18 -12.17
CA THR A 41 7.15 -6.38 -12.90
C THR A 41 7.84 -5.99 -14.19
N ASP A 42 7.42 -6.61 -15.31
CA ASP A 42 7.55 -5.98 -16.62
C ASP A 42 7.29 -4.49 -16.41
N PRO A 43 8.17 -3.57 -16.88
CA PRO A 43 7.95 -2.16 -16.67
C PRO A 43 6.57 -1.86 -17.20
N MET A 44 5.61 -1.64 -16.28
CA MET A 44 4.32 -1.08 -16.65
C MET A 44 4.67 0.10 -17.54
N PRO A 45 4.10 0.20 -18.76
CA PRO A 45 4.39 1.34 -19.60
C PRO A 45 4.07 2.55 -18.74
N MET A 46 5.10 3.28 -18.32
CA MET A 46 4.94 4.51 -17.56
C MET A 46 4.18 5.40 -18.51
N THR A 47 2.86 5.41 -18.37
CA THR A 47 2.01 6.29 -19.15
C THR A 47 2.54 7.67 -18.82
N ASN A 48 3.22 8.28 -19.78
CA ASN A 48 3.97 9.49 -19.55
C ASN A 48 2.96 10.58 -19.21
N LEU A 49 2.72 10.80 -17.91
CA LEU A 49 1.69 11.71 -17.40
C LEU A 49 1.87 13.14 -17.93
N SER A 50 3.09 13.49 -18.36
CA SER A 50 3.41 14.75 -19.04
C SER A 50 2.62 14.95 -20.33
N GLN A 51 2.23 13.87 -21.03
CA GLN A 51 1.44 13.97 -22.27
C GLN A 51 0.00 14.42 -22.02
N TYR A 52 -0.47 14.34 -20.77
CA TYR A 52 -1.77 14.84 -20.34
C TYR A 52 -1.66 16.18 -19.59
N ALA A 53 -0.44 16.69 -19.36
CA ALA A 53 -0.23 17.98 -18.74
C ALA A 53 -0.77 19.09 -19.66
N GLY A 54 -1.72 19.88 -19.15
CA GLY A 54 -2.40 20.93 -19.92
C GLY A 54 -3.53 20.45 -20.85
N VAL A 55 -3.71 19.15 -21.05
CA VAL A 55 -4.79 18.57 -21.89
C VAL A 55 -6.09 18.44 -21.11
N ILE A 56 -6.03 18.43 -19.78
CA ILE A 56 -7.22 18.40 -18.94
C ILE A 56 -7.89 19.79 -18.99
N SER A 57 -8.74 20.02 -20.00
CA SER A 57 -9.74 21.08 -19.96
C SER A 57 -10.76 20.74 -18.88
N LEU A 58 -10.40 21.05 -17.64
CA LEU A 58 -11.28 20.88 -16.50
C LEU A 58 -12.47 21.85 -16.66
N LYS A 59 -13.69 21.30 -16.61
CA LYS A 59 -14.94 22.10 -16.65
C LYS A 59 -15.10 22.98 -15.42
N GLU A 60 -14.39 22.65 -14.35
CA GLU A 60 -14.42 23.34 -13.06
C GLU A 60 -13.02 23.34 -12.44
N ASP A 61 -12.76 24.31 -11.57
CA ASP A 61 -11.50 24.38 -10.85
C ASP A 61 -11.29 23.11 -9.99
N PRO A 62 -10.13 22.43 -10.11
CA PRO A 62 -9.92 21.14 -9.46
C PRO A 62 -9.92 21.22 -7.93
N LEU A 63 -9.54 22.37 -7.33
CA LEU A 63 -9.59 22.55 -5.88
C LEU A 63 -11.04 22.60 -5.38
N ASN A 64 -11.92 23.28 -6.11
CA ASN A 64 -13.35 23.31 -5.81
C ASN A 64 -14.02 21.94 -5.99
N PHE A 65 -13.67 21.19 -7.03
CA PHE A 65 -14.14 19.81 -7.17
C PHE A 65 -13.71 18.94 -5.99
N GLN A 66 -12.45 19.06 -5.57
CA GLN A 66 -11.92 18.32 -4.42
C GLN A 66 -12.63 18.67 -3.11
N ARG A 67 -12.92 19.96 -2.87
CA ARG A 67 -13.70 20.39 -1.70
C ARG A 67 -15.11 19.81 -1.72
N LYS A 68 -15.77 19.82 -2.89
CA LYS A 68 -17.11 19.25 -3.07
C LYS A 68 -17.17 17.75 -2.80
N ILE A 69 -16.20 16.96 -3.28
CA ILE A 69 -16.17 15.51 -3.01
C ILE A 69 -15.78 15.19 -1.56
N ARG A 70 -15.08 16.10 -0.88
CA ARG A 70 -14.67 15.95 0.52
C ARG A 70 -15.66 16.52 1.53
N ASP A 71 -16.76 17.09 1.04
CA ASP A 71 -17.78 17.76 1.86
C ASP A 71 -17.18 18.80 2.82
N GLU A 72 -16.13 19.48 2.34
CA GLU A 72 -15.45 20.56 3.05
C GLU A 72 -16.30 21.83 2.88
N TRP A 73 -16.94 22.26 3.97
CA TRP A 73 -17.90 23.36 4.02
C TRP A 73 -17.33 24.69 3.50
N ALA A 74 -18.19 25.46 2.83
CA ALA A 74 -17.97 26.85 2.42
C ALA A 74 -18.01 27.82 3.62
#